data_AF-A0A2W1N7L6-F1
#
_entry.id   AF-A0A2W1N7L6-F1
#
_cell.length_a   1.000
_cell.length_b   1.000
_cell.length_c   1.000
_cell.angle_alpha   90.00
_cell.angle_beta   90.00
_cell.angle_gamma   90.00
#
_symmetry.space_group_name_H-M   'P 1'
#
loop_
_entity.id
_entity.type
_entity.pdbx_description
1 polymer ?
#
loop_
_entity_poly.entity_id
_entity_poly.type
_entity_poly.pdbx_seq_one_letter_code
_entity_poly.pdbx_strand_id
1 'polypeptide(L)' 'MAEQNKVTQAVNSVETAHNAVAQAEEHPSDRMLEQAEQSLRHANASVGQAFNTGHTEAASRLNEQLEEDREVLE' A
#
# COMPACT_ATOMS: atom_id res chain seq x y z
N MET A 1 13.52 -8.23 -17.33
CA MET A 1 12.18 -8.76 -16.99
C MET A 1 11.82 -8.59 -15.51
N ALA A 2 12.76 -8.44 -14.57
CA ALA A 2 12.45 -8.30 -13.14
C ALA A 2 11.89 -6.92 -12.72
N GLU A 3 12.22 -5.84 -13.43
CA GLU A 3 11.81 -4.47 -13.09
C GLU A 3 10.29 -4.24 -13.19
N GLN A 4 9.66 -4.64 -14.30
CA GLN A 4 8.20 -4.55 -14.47
C GLN A 4 7.43 -5.32 -13.39
N ASN A 5 8.00 -6.43 -12.90
CA ASN A 5 7.40 -7.23 -11.84
C ASN A 5 7.35 -6.47 -10.49
N LYS A 6 8.29 -5.55 -10.22
CA LYS A 6 8.32 -4.80 -8.96
C LYS A 6 7.26 -3.71 -8.87
N VAL A 7 6.96 -3.05 -9.99
CA VAL A 7 5.82 -2.12 -10.05
C VAL A 7 4.51 -2.87 -9.92
N THR A 8 4.32 -3.97 -10.63
CA THR A 8 3.11 -4.78 -10.50
C THR A 8 2.93 -5.30 -9.07
N GLN A 9 4.01 -5.74 -8.42
CA GLN A 9 3.98 -6.14 -7.01
C GLN A 9 3.58 -4.98 -6.09
N ALA A 10 4.09 -3.77 -6.35
CA ALA A 10 3.72 -2.57 -5.59
C ALA A 10 2.26 -2.21 -5.78
N VAL A 11 1.76 -2.16 -7.02
CA VAL A 11 0.35 -1.89 -7.35
C VAL A 11 -0.58 -2.86 -6.59
N ASN A 12 -0.35 -4.17 -6.73
CA ASN A 12 -1.19 -5.18 -6.06
C ASN A 12 -1.15 -5.04 -4.53
N SER A 13 0.01 -4.66 -3.97
CA SER A 13 0.15 -4.47 -2.53
C SER A 13 -0.63 -3.25 -2.05
N VAL A 14 -0.58 -2.14 -2.80
CA VAL A 14 -1.35 -0.92 -2.50
C VAL A 14 -2.85 -1.18 -2.62
N GLU A 15 -3.31 -1.86 -3.67
CA GLU A 15 -4.73 -2.24 -3.79
C GLU A 15 -5.21 -3.10 -2.61
N THR A 16 -4.36 -4.02 -2.14
CA THR A 16 -4.67 -4.83 -0.95
C THR A 16 -4.77 -3.98 0.31
N ALA A 17 -3.85 -3.03 0.48
CA ALA A 17 -3.87 -2.11 1.62
C ALA A 17 -5.11 -1.22 1.61
N HIS A 18 -5.43 -0.61 0.48
CA HIS A 18 -6.63 0.21 0.28
C HIS A 18 -7.91 -0.57 0.63
N ASN A 19 -8.05 -1.79 0.14
CA ASN A 19 -9.20 -2.64 0.46
C ASN A 19 -9.29 -2.99 1.95
N ALA A 20 -8.16 -3.15 2.64
CA ALA A 20 -8.14 -3.43 4.07
C ALA A 20 -8.51 -2.17 4.89
N VAL A 21 -8.05 -1.00 4.47
CA VAL A 21 -8.40 0.30 5.06
C VAL A 21 -9.89 0.58 4.90
N ALA A 22 -10.44 0.42 3.69
CA ALA A 22 -11.88 0.59 3.44
C ALA A 22 -12.73 -0.32 4.34
N GLN A 23 -12.33 -1.59 4.49
CA GLN A 23 -13.02 -2.51 5.41
C GLN A 23 -12.93 -2.07 6.88
N ALA A 24 -11.79 -1.52 7.29
CA ALA A 24 -11.60 -1.01 8.64
C ALA A 24 -12.39 0.28 8.90
N GLU A 25 -12.55 1.14 7.89
CA GLU A 25 -13.39 2.34 7.93
C GLU A 25 -14.88 1.98 8.04
N GLU A 26 -15.35 1.03 7.22
CA GLU A 26 -16.74 0.57 7.26
C GLU A 26 -17.08 -0.16 8.57
N HIS A 27 -16.14 -0.96 9.07
CA HIS A 27 -16.33 -1.83 10.24
C HIS A 27 -15.13 -1.76 11.21
N PRO A 28 -15.00 -0.65 11.95
CA PRO A 28 -13.87 -0.44 12.85
C PRO A 28 -13.92 -1.46 13.98
N SER A 29 -12.92 -2.35 13.96
CA SER A 29 -12.63 -3.30 15.03
C SER A 29 -11.13 -3.45 15.12
N ASP A 30 -10.61 -3.77 16.30
CA ASP A 30 -9.17 -3.92 16.55
C ASP A 30 -8.51 -4.83 15.51
N ARG A 31 -9.19 -5.94 15.15
CA ARG A 31 -8.73 -6.88 14.13
C ARG A 31 -8.65 -6.26 12.72
N MET A 32 -9.63 -5.44 12.33
CA MET A 32 -9.62 -4.79 11.01
C MET A 32 -8.56 -3.69 10.95
N LEU A 33 -8.41 -2.91 12.02
CA LEU A 33 -7.37 -1.90 12.14
C LEU A 33 -5.97 -2.53 12.06
N GLU A 34 -5.71 -3.57 12.84
CA GLU A 34 -4.44 -4.31 12.79
C GLU A 34 -4.13 -4.88 11.39
N GLN A 35 -5.15 -5.42 10.72
CA GLN A 35 -5.02 -5.97 9.37
C GLN A 35 -4.74 -4.86 8.33
N ALA A 36 -5.41 -3.72 8.43
CA ALA A 36 -5.20 -2.56 7.57
C ALA A 36 -3.79 -1.99 7.77
N GLU A 37 -3.35 -1.80 9.01
CA GLU A 37 -1.99 -1.36 9.34
C GLU A 37 -0.92 -2.31 8.80
N GLN A 38 -1.13 -3.63 8.97
CA GLN A 38 -0.20 -4.63 8.43
C GLN A 38 -0.12 -4.54 6.91
N SER A 39 -1.27 -4.38 6.24
CA SER A 39 -1.33 -4.28 4.79
C SER A 39 -0.62 -3.01 4.28
N LEU A 40 -0.81 -1.87 4.95
CA LEU A 40 -0.08 -0.62 4.69
C LEU A 40 1.44 -0.79 4.84
N ARG A 41 1.91 -1.46 5.90
CA ARG A 41 3.34 -1.75 6.09
C ARG A 41 3.92 -2.58 4.95
N HIS A 42 3.19 -3.61 4.51
CA HIS A 42 3.62 -4.44 3.37
C HIS A 42 3.63 -3.65 2.06
N ALA A 43 2.60 -2.83 1.80
CA ALA A 43 2.52 -2.02 0.60
C ALA A 43 3.64 -0.98 0.52
N ASN A 44 3.95 -0.30 1.63
CA ASN A 44 5.05 0.65 1.71
C ASN A 44 6.41 -0.03 1.39
N ALA A 45 6.65 -1.23 1.93
CA ALA A 45 7.86 -1.98 1.60
C ALA A 45 7.95 -2.34 0.10
N SER A 46 6.83 -2.70 -0.54
CA SER A 46 6.78 -2.96 -1.99
C SER A 46 7.00 -1.70 -2.82
N VAL A 47 6.42 -0.56 -2.42
CA VAL A 47 6.64 0.74 -3.05
C VAL A 47 8.10 1.18 -2.93
N GLY A 48 8.73 1.00 -1.77
CA GLY A 48 10.17 1.20 -1.57
C GLY A 48 11.03 0.36 -2.51
N GLN A 49 10.63 -0.89 -2.80
CA GLN A 49 11.32 -1.71 -3.80
C GLN A 49 11.14 -1.17 -5.22
N ALA A 50 9.96 -0.66 -5.58
CA ALA A 50 9.71 -0.04 -6.88
C ALA A 50 10.53 1.26 -7.08
N PHE A 51 10.76 2.04 -6.03
CA PHE A 51 11.71 3.16 -6.06
C PHE A 51 13.13 2.68 -6.37
N ASN A 52 13.59 1.62 -5.69
CA ASN A 52 14.94 1.09 -5.86
C ASN A 52 15.19 0.50 -7.25
N THR A 53 14.14 0.12 -7.99
CA THR A 53 14.26 -0.37 -9.37
C THR A 53 14.10 0.72 -10.43
N GLY A 54 14.06 2.00 -10.04
CA GLY A 54 14.03 3.13 -10.97
C GLY A 54 12.64 3.51 -11.47
N HIS A 55 11.58 2.90 -10.94
CA HIS A 55 10.18 3.24 -11.28
C HIS A 55 9.65 4.38 -10.41
N THR A 56 10.43 5.45 -10.27
CA THR A 56 10.20 6.55 -9.33
C THR A 56 8.84 7.22 -9.50
N GLU A 57 8.39 7.47 -10.73
CA GLU A 57 7.08 8.12 -10.96
C GLU A 57 5.91 7.23 -10.51
N ALA A 58 5.93 5.95 -10.88
CA ALA A 58 4.90 4.99 -10.48
C ALA A 58 4.92 4.78 -8.95
N ALA A 59 6.10 4.63 -8.37
CA ALA A 59 6.28 4.47 -6.94
C ALA A 59 5.82 5.71 -6.16
N SER A 60 6.05 6.93 -6.68
CA SER A 60 5.59 8.17 -6.06
C SER A 60 4.07 8.25 -5.98
N ARG A 61 3.36 7.91 -7.06
CA ARG A 61 1.89 7.89 -7.07
C ARG A 61 1.32 6.85 -6.11
N LEU A 62 1.95 5.68 -6.06
CA LEU A 62 1.59 4.62 -5.12
C LEU A 62 1.87 5.01 -3.67
N ASN A 63 2.91 5.80 -3.41
CA ASN A 63 3.21 6.32 -2.08
C ASN A 63 2.16 7.35 -1.62
N GLU A 64 1.77 8.26 -2.51
CA GLU A 64 0.72 9.26 -2.23
C GLU A 64 -0.60 8.57 -1.85
N GLN A 65 -1.02 7.56 -2.61
CA GLN A 65 -2.20 6.76 -2.27
C GLN A 65 -2.08 6.06 -0.90
N LEU A 66 -0.89 5.55 -0.56
CA LEU A 66 -0.66 4.93 0.76
C LEU A 66 -0.68 5.94 1.90
N GLU A 67 -0.31 7.19 1.66
CA GLU A 67 -0.40 8.25 2.65
C GLU A 67 -1.86 8.59 2.93
N GLU A 68 -2.68 8.75 1.88
CA GLU A 68 -4.14 8.94 2.00
C GLU A 68 -4.80 7.79 2.79
N ASP A 69 -4.50 6.54 2.43
CA ASP A 69 -5.02 5.35 3.13
C ASP A 69 -4.60 5.29 4.61
N ARG A 70 -3.46 5.90 4.95
CA ARG A 70 -2.94 5.92 6.33
C ARG A 70 -3.63 6.98 7.17
N GLU A 71 -3.95 8.13 6.58
CA GLU A 71 -4.73 9.19 7.23
C GLU A 71 -6.14 8.72 7.59
N VAL A 72 -6.71 7.75 6.85
CA VAL A 72 -8.01 7.15 7.19
C VAL A 72 -7.98 6.34 8.49
N LEU A 73 -6.83 5.78 8.87
CA LEU A 73 -6.69 4.97 10.08
C LEU A 73 -6.26 5.76 11.34
N GLU A 74 -5.88 7.04 11.21
CA GLU A 74 -5.47 7.92 12.34
C GLU A 74 -6.66 8.62 13.02
#